data_AF-A0A3C0APT5-F1
#
_entry.id   AF-A0A3C0APT5-F1
#
_cell.length_a   1.000
_cell.length_b   1.000
_cell.length_c   1.000
_cell.angle_alpha   90.00
_cell.angle_beta   90.00
_cell.angle_gamma   90.00
#
_symmetry.space_group_name_H-M   'P 1'
#
loop_
_entity.id
_entity.type
_entity.pdbx_description
1 polymer ?
#
loop_
_entity_poly.entity_id
_entity_poly.type
_entity_poly.pdbx_seq_one_letter_code
_entity_poly.pdbx_strand_id
1 'polypeptide(L)'
;VTAASQIAAAETPPWESVVQQLQEKHTAGVLDAYQFTFDSPGVKLFPELIEYAKVSFQENRPILEAVLELTTRINTEFKYDSRATNVNTEISEVFEKKHGVCQDFAHFQIGCLRALGLAARYV
;
A
#
# COMPACT_ATOMS: atom_id res chain seq x y z
N VAL A 1 14.27 -19.22 -14.02
CA VAL A 1 13.53 -18.04 -13.54
C VAL A 1 13.27 -17.18 -14.76
N THR A 2 12.06 -17.24 -15.31
CA THR A 2 11.66 -16.40 -16.46
C THR A 2 11.73 -14.96 -15.98
N ALA A 3 12.59 -14.14 -16.61
CA ALA A 3 12.62 -12.71 -16.33
C ALA A 3 11.21 -12.16 -16.63
N ALA A 4 10.49 -11.74 -15.59
CA ALA A 4 9.24 -11.05 -15.78
C ALA A 4 9.52 -9.82 -16.65
N SER A 5 8.80 -9.69 -17.77
CA SER A 5 8.84 -8.47 -18.59
C SER A 5 8.58 -7.30 -17.67
N GLN A 6 9.53 -6.38 -17.56
CA GLN A 6 9.41 -5.21 -16.70
C GLN A 6 8.36 -4.30 -17.32
N ILE A 7 7.19 -4.21 -16.69
CA ILE A 7 6.10 -3.32 -17.12
C ILE A 7 6.52 -1.88 -16.80
N ALA A 8 6.46 -0.98 -17.79
CA ALA A 8 6.74 0.43 -17.53
C ALA A 8 5.65 1.03 -16.64
N ALA A 9 6.01 1.89 -15.68
CA ALA A 9 5.06 2.42 -14.71
C ALA A 9 3.88 3.15 -15.37
N ALA A 10 4.18 3.95 -16.40
CA ALA A 10 3.20 4.69 -17.19
C ALA A 10 2.24 3.80 -18.01
N GLU A 11 2.61 2.54 -18.27
CA GLU A 11 1.80 1.59 -19.05
C GLU A 11 0.84 0.78 -18.17
N THR A 12 0.93 0.92 -16.84
CA THR A 12 -0.01 0.28 -15.93
C THR A 12 -1.38 0.97 -15.98
N PRO A 13 -2.50 0.24 -15.79
CA PRO A 13 -3.81 0.85 -15.82
C PRO A 13 -3.98 1.90 -14.71
N PRO A 14 -4.94 2.83 -14.87
CA PRO A 14 -5.40 3.68 -13.79
C PRO A 14 -5.73 2.87 -12.54
N TRP A 15 -5.34 3.37 -11.37
CA TRP A 15 -5.51 2.64 -10.11
C TRP A 15 -6.98 2.32 -9.79
N GLU A 16 -7.91 3.20 -10.16
CA GLU A 16 -9.35 3.01 -9.99
C GLU A 16 -9.85 1.80 -10.79
N SER A 17 -9.32 1.61 -12.00
CA SER A 17 -9.62 0.45 -12.83
C SER A 17 -9.12 -0.86 -12.21
N VAL A 18 -8.05 -0.81 -11.39
CA VAL A 18 -7.57 -1.99 -10.67
C VAL A 18 -8.48 -2.31 -9.48
N VAL A 19 -8.91 -1.29 -8.73
CA VAL A 19 -9.90 -1.44 -7.65
C VAL A 19 -11.20 -2.03 -8.19
N GLN A 20 -11.73 -1.49 -9.29
CA GLN A 20 -12.95 -1.99 -9.94
C GLN A 20 -12.79 -3.46 -10.36
N GLN A 21 -11.65 -3.83 -10.96
CA GLN A 21 -11.39 -5.21 -11.35
C GLN A 21 -11.36 -6.18 -10.18
N LEU A 22 -10.82 -5.77 -9.03
CA LEU A 22 -10.84 -6.57 -7.80
C LEU A 22 -12.26 -6.79 -7.27
N GLN A 23 -13.16 -5.81 -7.44
CA GLN A 23 -14.53 -5.88 -6.95
C GLN A 23 -15.49 -6.64 -7.88
N GLU A 24 -15.28 -6.57 -9.19
CA GLU A 24 -16.24 -7.08 -10.17
C GLU A 24 -15.88 -8.47 -10.74
N LYS A 25 -14.60 -8.85 -10.75
CA LYS A 25 -14.16 -10.12 -11.35
C LYS A 25 -14.06 -11.21 -10.27
N HIS A 26 -14.69 -12.35 -10.50
CA HIS A 26 -14.64 -13.51 -9.57
C HIS A 26 -13.82 -14.69 -10.10
N THR A 27 -12.74 -14.40 -10.84
CA THR A 27 -11.79 -15.47 -11.22
C THR A 27 -10.99 -15.92 -10.01
N ALA A 28 -10.48 -17.17 -10.00
CA ALA A 28 -9.71 -17.70 -8.88
C ALA A 28 -8.53 -16.79 -8.48
N GLY A 29 -7.78 -16.25 -9.46
CA GLY A 29 -6.66 -15.36 -9.21
C GLY A 29 -7.07 -13.99 -8.64
N VAL A 30 -8.23 -13.46 -9.05
CA VAL A 30 -8.74 -12.20 -8.50
C VAL A 30 -9.26 -12.41 -7.07
N LEU A 31 -9.96 -13.52 -6.79
CA LEU A 31 -10.42 -13.83 -5.44
C LEU A 31 -9.24 -14.08 -4.47
N ASP A 32 -8.18 -14.73 -4.95
CA ASP A 32 -6.93 -14.88 -4.19
C ASP A 32 -6.28 -13.51 -3.90
N ALA A 33 -6.27 -12.59 -4.85
CA ALA A 33 -5.78 -11.22 -4.60
C ALA A 33 -6.71 -10.44 -3.65
N TYR A 34 -8.02 -10.59 -3.80
CA TYR A 34 -9.05 -9.83 -3.09
C TYR A 34 -8.95 -9.99 -1.57
N GLN A 35 -8.53 -11.16 -1.06
CA GLN A 35 -8.32 -11.37 0.38
C GLN A 35 -7.30 -10.38 0.99
N PHE A 36 -6.39 -9.84 0.17
CA PHE A 36 -5.37 -8.89 0.61
C PHE A 36 -5.85 -7.43 0.62
N THR A 37 -7.16 -7.20 0.47
CA THR A 37 -7.80 -5.90 0.71
C THR A 37 -8.24 -5.72 2.15
N PHE A 38 -8.38 -6.80 2.92
CA PHE A 38 -8.91 -6.78 4.28
C PHE A 38 -7.86 -6.47 5.35
N ASP A 39 -8.34 -6.07 6.54
CA ASP A 39 -7.54 -5.88 7.74
C ASP A 39 -6.75 -7.14 8.14
N SER A 40 -5.65 -6.92 8.85
CA SER A 40 -4.83 -7.99 9.43
C SER A 40 -4.21 -7.52 10.75
N PRO A 41 -3.67 -8.40 11.61
CA PRO A 41 -3.07 -7.99 12.88
C PRO A 41 -2.01 -6.90 12.76
N GLY A 42 -1.21 -6.89 11.68
CA GLY A 42 -0.19 -5.87 11.41
C GLY A 42 -0.69 -4.64 10.65
N VAL A 43 -1.94 -4.65 10.17
CA VAL A 43 -2.53 -3.57 9.35
C VAL A 43 -4.00 -3.41 9.74
N LYS A 44 -4.25 -2.53 10.71
CA LYS A 44 -5.59 -2.04 11.07
C LYS A 44 -5.85 -0.73 10.35
N LEU A 45 -6.98 -0.59 9.68
CA LEU A 45 -7.27 0.62 8.93
C LEU A 45 -7.72 1.77 9.84
N PHE A 46 -7.27 2.98 9.52
CA PHE A 46 -7.68 4.24 10.16
C PHE A 46 -7.85 5.33 9.09
N PRO A 47 -8.74 6.34 9.30
CA PRO A 47 -9.13 7.29 8.26
C PRO A 47 -7.97 8.01 7.56
N GLU A 48 -6.92 8.34 8.30
CA GLU A 48 -5.77 9.10 7.83
C GLU A 48 -4.95 8.34 6.77
N LEU A 49 -5.06 7.02 6.69
CA LEU A 49 -4.44 6.23 5.61
C LEU A 49 -4.94 6.65 4.24
N ILE A 50 -6.26 6.88 4.10
CA ILE A 50 -6.89 7.31 2.85
C ILE A 50 -6.37 8.70 2.49
N GLU A 51 -6.38 9.62 3.46
CA GLU A 51 -5.98 11.01 3.23
C GLU A 51 -4.50 11.11 2.85
N TYR A 52 -3.64 10.31 3.48
CA TYR A 52 -2.22 10.24 3.12
C TYR A 52 -2.00 9.66 1.72
N ALA A 53 -2.74 8.60 1.37
CA ALA A 53 -2.61 7.89 0.10
C ALA A 53 -3.14 8.69 -1.09
N LYS A 54 -4.27 9.40 -0.94
CA LYS A 54 -4.91 10.19 -2.02
C LYS A 54 -3.99 11.22 -2.66
N VAL A 55 -3.02 11.76 -1.92
CA VAL A 55 -2.00 12.67 -2.49
C VAL A 55 -1.22 11.97 -3.62
N SER A 56 -0.92 10.69 -3.46
CA SER A 56 -0.23 9.85 -4.44
C SER A 56 -1.14 9.26 -5.50
N PHE A 57 -2.39 8.95 -5.13
CA PHE A 57 -3.40 8.31 -5.97
C PHE A 57 -4.38 9.33 -6.56
N GLN A 58 -3.86 10.21 -7.43
CA GLN A 58 -4.65 11.17 -8.19
C GLN A 58 -5.49 10.47 -9.28
N GLU A 59 -6.55 11.14 -9.74
CA GLU A 59 -7.46 10.60 -10.75
C GLU A 59 -6.70 10.17 -12.02
N ASN A 60 -7.01 8.98 -12.54
CA ASN A 60 -6.44 8.41 -13.76
C ASN A 60 -4.91 8.13 -13.72
N ARG A 61 -4.27 8.23 -12.56
CA ARG A 61 -2.82 7.96 -12.44
C ARG A 61 -2.54 6.45 -12.60
N PRO A 62 -1.54 6.05 -13.41
CA PRO A 62 -1.10 4.65 -13.49
C PRO A 62 -0.76 4.09 -12.11
N ILE A 63 -1.27 2.89 -11.79
CA ILE A 63 -1.13 2.31 -10.44
C ILE A 63 0.32 2.20 -9.98
N LEU A 64 1.25 1.82 -10.87
CA LEU A 64 2.65 1.66 -10.48
C LEU A 64 3.31 3.02 -10.23
N GLU A 65 2.94 4.07 -10.95
CA GLU A 65 3.42 5.43 -10.65
C GLU A 65 2.91 5.91 -9.29
N ALA A 66 1.64 5.67 -8.98
CA ALA A 66 1.04 6.04 -7.70
C ALA A 66 1.73 5.31 -6.54
N VAL A 67 1.97 4.00 -6.67
CA VAL A 67 2.66 3.18 -5.66
C VAL A 67 4.11 3.64 -5.47
N LEU A 68 4.85 3.90 -6.56
CA LEU A 68 6.25 4.36 -6.48
C LEU A 68 6.35 5.73 -5.79
N GLU A 69 5.42 6.62 -6.10
CA GLU A 69 5.38 7.95 -5.48
C GLU A 69 5.03 7.88 -4.00
N LEU A 70 4.02 7.07 -3.62
CA LEU A 70 3.71 6.80 -2.20
C LEU A 70 4.92 6.21 -1.46
N THR A 71 5.61 5.25 -2.06
CA THR A 71 6.83 4.64 -1.49
C THR A 71 7.90 5.70 -1.25
N THR A 72 8.11 6.58 -2.24
CA THR A 72 9.10 7.66 -2.17
C THR A 72 8.75 8.67 -1.08
N ARG A 73 7.46 9.03 -0.94
CA ARG A 73 6.99 9.92 0.13
C ARG A 73 7.19 9.33 1.51
N ILE A 74 6.83 8.06 1.73
CA ILE A 74 7.06 7.39 3.00
C ILE A 74 8.56 7.37 3.32
N ASN A 75 9.39 7.02 2.35
CA ASN A 75 10.85 7.00 2.53
C ASN A 75 11.45 8.37 2.87
N THR A 76 10.88 9.44 2.31
CA THR A 76 11.38 10.82 2.50
C THR A 76 10.86 11.43 3.80
N GLU A 77 9.60 11.17 4.15
CA GLU A 77 8.92 11.80 5.28
C GLU A 77 9.09 11.03 6.60
N PHE A 78 9.41 9.72 6.55
CA PHE A 78 9.52 8.88 7.73
C PHE A 78 10.98 8.65 8.07
N LYS A 79 11.31 8.81 9.35
CA LYS A 79 12.66 8.56 9.86
C LYS A 79 12.83 7.09 10.20
N TYR A 80 13.89 6.47 9.70
CA TYR A 80 14.29 5.13 10.10
C TYR A 80 15.05 5.15 11.43
N ASP A 81 14.64 4.31 12.38
CA ASP A 81 15.38 4.02 13.61
C ASP A 81 15.04 2.62 14.14
N SER A 82 16.07 1.76 14.18
CA SER A 82 16.02 0.38 14.69
C SER A 82 15.49 0.22 16.13
N ARG A 83 15.38 1.31 16.90
CA ARG A 83 14.91 1.32 18.29
C ARG A 83 13.59 2.05 18.50
N ALA A 84 12.98 2.58 17.44
CA ALA A 84 11.79 3.41 17.55
C ALA A 84 10.54 2.63 17.96
N THR A 85 10.44 1.36 17.54
CA THR A 85 9.21 0.56 17.62
C THR A 85 9.51 -0.85 18.09
N ASN A 86 8.45 -1.58 18.45
CA ASN A 86 8.51 -3.00 18.75
C ASN A 86 7.38 -3.74 17.99
N VAL A 87 7.33 -5.06 18.12
CA VAL A 87 6.39 -5.90 17.35
C VAL A 87 4.91 -5.59 17.59
N ASN A 88 4.57 -4.88 18.68
CA ASN A 88 3.20 -4.50 19.02
C ASN A 88 2.87 -3.06 18.66
N THR A 89 3.80 -2.28 18.11
CA THR A 89 3.54 -0.90 17.70
C THR A 89 2.49 -0.87 16.59
N GLU A 90 1.42 -0.11 16.78
CA GLU A 90 0.38 0.05 15.77
C GLU A 90 0.83 1.02 14.67
N ILE A 91 0.40 0.79 13.43
CA ILE A 91 0.76 1.66 12.30
C ILE A 91 0.21 3.09 12.42
N SER A 92 -0.84 3.32 13.21
CA SER A 92 -1.32 4.65 13.58
C SER A 92 -0.28 5.43 14.39
N GLU A 93 0.36 4.78 15.37
CA GLU A 93 1.42 5.38 16.17
C GLU A 93 2.66 5.70 15.31
N VAL A 94 3.01 4.82 14.37
CA VAL A 94 4.09 5.04 13.40
C VAL A 94 3.79 6.27 12.54
N PHE A 95 2.54 6.40 12.08
CA PHE A 95 2.10 7.54 11.28
C PHE A 95 2.17 8.85 12.05
N GLU A 96 1.68 8.88 13.28
CA GLU A 96 1.74 10.06 14.15
C GLU A 96 3.17 10.53 14.39
N LYS A 97 4.09 9.58 14.61
CA LYS A 97 5.50 9.87 14.88
C LYS A 97 6.34 10.07 13.63
N LYS A 98 5.87 9.61 12.47
CA LYS A 98 6.64 9.43 11.22
C LYS A 98 8.01 8.80 11.48
N HIS A 99 8.05 7.76 12.32
CA HIS A 99 9.28 7.18 12.85
C HIS A 99 9.10 5.69 13.10
N GLY A 100 10.03 4.85 12.61
CA GLY A 100 9.92 3.40 12.74
C GLY A 100 11.02 2.62 12.04
N VAL A 101 10.76 1.32 11.83
CA VAL A 101 11.63 0.40 11.07
C VAL A 101 10.99 0.02 9.73
N CYS A 102 11.71 -0.76 8.90
CA CYS A 102 11.25 -1.16 7.57
C CYS A 102 9.88 -1.88 7.60
N GLN A 103 9.65 -2.72 8.61
CA GLN A 103 8.37 -3.42 8.78
C GLN A 103 7.21 -2.42 8.95
N ASP A 104 7.42 -1.38 9.75
CA ASP A 104 6.39 -0.39 10.03
C ASP A 104 6.00 0.38 8.77
N PHE A 105 7.00 0.75 7.95
CA PHE A 105 6.77 1.47 6.70
C PHE A 105 6.06 0.59 5.66
N ALA A 106 6.45 -0.69 5.58
CA ALA A 106 5.78 -1.65 4.72
C ALA A 106 4.31 -1.86 5.14
N HIS A 107 4.04 -2.04 6.44
CA HIS A 107 2.67 -2.16 6.95
C HIS A 107 1.87 -0.88 6.76
N PHE A 108 2.46 0.30 6.97
CA PHE A 108 1.81 1.59 6.73
C PHE A 108 1.44 1.75 5.25
N GLN A 109 2.36 1.45 4.32
CA GLN A 109 2.09 1.47 2.88
C GLN A 109 1.00 0.47 2.49
N ILE A 110 1.04 -0.75 3.02
CA ILE A 110 -0.02 -1.76 2.81
C ILE A 110 -1.36 -1.22 3.32
N GLY A 111 -1.38 -0.58 4.49
CA GLY A 111 -2.56 0.08 5.04
C GLY A 111 -3.14 1.13 4.08
N CYS A 112 -2.30 2.01 3.55
CA CYS A 112 -2.70 2.99 2.53
C CYS A 112 -3.33 2.34 1.30
N LEU A 113 -2.74 1.28 0.76
CA LEU A 113 -3.26 0.58 -0.41
C LEU A 113 -4.60 -0.10 -0.12
N ARG A 114 -4.70 -0.82 1.00
CA ARG A 114 -5.95 -1.49 1.42
C ARG A 114 -7.07 -0.51 1.69
N ALA A 115 -6.76 0.64 2.28
CA ALA A 115 -7.74 1.70 2.51
C ALA A 115 -8.33 2.28 1.21
N LEU A 116 -7.59 2.19 0.10
CA LEU A 116 -8.06 2.55 -1.24
C LEU A 116 -8.75 1.39 -1.99
N GLY A 117 -8.88 0.22 -1.37
CA GLY A 117 -9.44 -0.98 -2.00
C GLY A 117 -8.46 -1.75 -2.89
N LEU A 118 -7.16 -1.46 -2.81
CA LEU A 118 -6.12 -2.18 -3.54
C LEU A 118 -5.60 -3.37 -2.71
N ALA A 119 -5.36 -4.49 -3.39
CA ALA A 119 -4.79 -5.67 -2.78
C ALA A 119 -3.28 -5.48 -2.50
N ALA A 120 -2.86 -5.67 -1.26
CA ALA A 120 -1.46 -5.59 -0.85
C ALA A 120 -1.13 -6.53 0.31
N ARG A 121 0.03 -7.19 0.27
CA ARG A 121 0.46 -8.16 1.30
C ARG A 121 1.90 -7.94 1.73
N TYR A 122 2.17 -8.33 2.98
CA TYR A 122 3.52 -8.44 3.53
C TYR A 122 4.17 -9.78 3.12
N VAL A 123 5.50 -9.84 3.03
CA VAL A 123 6.28 -11.01 2.56
C VAL A 123 7.32 -11.41 3.60
#